data_AF-A0A433RB07-F1
#
_entry.id   AF-A0A433RB07-F1
#
_cell.length_a   1.000
_cell.length_b   1.000
_cell.length_c   1.000
_cell.angle_alpha   90.00
_cell.angle_beta   90.00
_cell.angle_gamma   90.00
#
_symmetry.space_group_name_H-M   'P 1'
#
loop_
_entity.id
_entity.type
_entity.pdbx_description
1 polymer ?
#
loop_
_entity_poly.entity_id
_entity_poly.type
_entity_poly.pdbx_seq_one_letter_code
_entity_poly.pdbx_strand_id
1 'polypeptide(L)'
;MEIQMHQRYIDVEFTKEQVAMFTDIVESDLPMRRILLAIGQHADTHKDDELSSGISIKQLSEKVIINRKVQDRKNKKKFSLQDTYIERKHAERVVETLLKMSLCYYKSFHPTKLIFLSPRGRMVAGEIVRRHKDSIKTTTRS
;
A
#
# COMPACT_ATOMS: atom_id res chain seq x y z
N MET A 1 9.36 5.00 8.76
CA MET A 1 9.37 5.06 10.22
C MET A 1 9.84 3.72 10.78
N GLU A 2 10.86 3.73 11.64
CA GLU A 2 11.28 2.54 12.38
C GLU A 2 10.34 2.29 13.57
N ILE A 3 10.25 1.04 14.04
CA ILE A 3 9.35 0.62 15.13
C ILE A 3 9.46 1.50 16.39
N GLN A 4 10.67 1.92 16.77
CA GLN A 4 10.87 2.76 17.96
C GLN A 4 10.16 4.12 17.84
N MET A 5 10.23 4.73 16.64
CA MET A 5 9.56 5.98 16.37
C MET A 5 8.04 5.78 16.24
N HIS A 6 7.60 4.64 15.69
CA HIS A 6 6.19 4.29 15.66
C HIS A 6 5.60 4.22 17.07
N GLN A 7 6.26 3.51 17.99
CA GLN A 7 5.81 3.33 19.37
C GLN A 7 5.63 4.65 20.11
N ARG A 8 6.52 5.64 19.88
CA ARG A 8 6.41 6.97 20.50
C ARG A 8 5.15 7.75 20.08
N TYR A 9 4.62 7.46 18.89
CA TYR A 9 3.49 8.18 18.31
C TYR A 9 2.38 7.23 17.87
N ILE A 10 2.18 6.14 18.62
CA ILE A 10 1.20 5.10 18.31
C ILE A 10 -0.24 5.61 18.50
N ASP A 11 -0.45 6.41 19.55
CA ASP A 11 -1.76 6.99 19.90
C ASP A 11 -2.09 8.27 19.13
N VAL A 12 -1.17 8.74 18.28
CA VAL A 12 -1.40 9.92 17.45
C VAL A 12 -2.20 9.52 16.20
N GLU A 13 -3.47 9.84 16.24
CA GLU A 13 -4.41 9.66 15.13
C GLU A 13 -4.37 10.83 14.13
N PHE A 14 -4.78 10.54 12.90
CA PHE A 14 -5.02 11.59 11.91
C PHE A 14 -6.42 12.17 12.05
N THR A 15 -6.54 13.49 11.86
CA THR A 15 -7.86 14.12 11.73
C THR A 15 -8.56 13.62 10.47
N LYS A 16 -9.88 13.85 10.36
CA LYS A 16 -10.65 13.43 9.17
C LYS A 16 -10.11 14.07 7.89
N GLU A 17 -9.69 15.32 7.97
CA GLU A 17 -9.11 16.09 6.86
C GLU A 17 -7.76 15.50 6.45
N GLN A 18 -6.92 15.12 7.41
CA GLN A 18 -5.65 14.45 7.14
C GLN A 18 -5.86 13.07 6.52
N VAL A 19 -6.82 12.28 7.01
CA VAL A 19 -7.20 11.00 6.40
C VAL A 19 -7.63 11.23 4.95
N ALA A 20 -8.53 12.18 4.69
CA ALA A 20 -9.00 12.48 3.34
C ALA A 20 -7.85 12.90 2.41
N MET A 21 -6.99 13.82 2.85
CA MET A 21 -5.83 14.29 2.10
C MET A 21 -4.85 13.15 1.77
N PHE A 22 -4.50 12.31 2.76
CA PHE A 22 -3.60 11.18 2.52
C PHE A 22 -4.26 10.11 1.66
N THR A 23 -5.57 9.90 1.77
CA THR A 23 -6.31 9.04 0.85
C THR A 23 -6.19 9.56 -0.57
N ASP A 24 -6.41 10.85 -0.83
CA ASP A 24 -6.31 11.44 -2.17
C ASP A 24 -4.90 11.25 -2.76
N ILE A 25 -3.85 11.50 -1.95
CA ILE A 25 -2.45 11.28 -2.34
C ILE A 25 -2.21 9.81 -2.70
N VAL A 26 -2.61 8.88 -1.84
CA VAL A 26 -2.40 7.45 -2.07
C VAL A 26 -3.19 6.94 -3.28
N GLU A 27 -4.43 7.40 -3.47
CA GLU A 27 -5.26 6.98 -4.59
C GLU A 27 -4.75 7.52 -5.94
N SER A 28 -4.04 8.65 -5.94
CA SER A 28 -3.44 9.22 -7.15
C SER A 28 -2.30 8.35 -7.74
N ASP A 29 -1.67 7.49 -6.94
CA ASP A 29 -0.58 6.59 -7.35
C ASP A 29 -0.98 5.12 -7.19
N LEU A 30 -1.22 4.45 -8.33
CA LEU A 30 -1.69 3.06 -8.37
C LEU A 30 -0.76 2.10 -7.59
N PRO A 31 0.56 2.06 -7.84
CA PRO A 31 1.53 1.34 -7.01
C PRO A 31 1.36 1.58 -5.50
N MET A 32 1.26 2.85 -5.08
CA MET A 32 1.12 3.22 -3.67
C MET A 32 -0.15 2.68 -3.05
N ARG A 33 -1.30 2.87 -3.71
CA ARG A 33 -2.58 2.31 -3.30
C ARG A 33 -2.51 0.79 -3.17
N ARG A 34 -2.00 0.10 -4.20
CA ARG A 34 -1.94 -1.37 -4.21
C ARG A 34 -1.04 -1.91 -3.11
N ILE A 35 0.12 -1.28 -2.87
CA ILE A 35 1.02 -1.68 -1.80
C ILE A 35 0.37 -1.46 -0.43
N LEU A 36 -0.21 -0.29 -0.16
CA LEU A 36 -0.85 0.00 1.13
C LEU A 36 -1.95 -1.03 1.45
N LEU A 37 -2.82 -1.32 0.47
CA LEU A 37 -3.88 -2.31 0.64
C LEU A 37 -3.33 -3.74 0.78
N ALA A 38 -2.27 -4.10 0.06
CA ALA A 38 -1.63 -5.42 0.19
C ALA A 38 -1.02 -5.63 1.58
N ILE A 39 -0.40 -4.59 2.16
CA ILE A 39 0.10 -4.64 3.54
C ILE A 39 -1.07 -4.84 4.51
N GLY A 40 -2.16 -4.08 4.37
CA GLY A 40 -3.33 -4.21 5.23
C GLY A 40 -4.01 -5.58 5.14
N GLN A 41 -4.21 -6.09 3.92
CA GLN A 41 -4.76 -7.44 3.70
C GLN A 41 -3.88 -8.53 4.30
N HIS A 42 -2.56 -8.40 4.17
CA HIS A 42 -1.62 -9.35 4.77
C HIS A 42 -1.73 -9.34 6.30
N ALA A 43 -1.75 -8.16 6.92
CA ALA A 43 -1.90 -8.00 8.35
C ALA A 43 -3.23 -8.59 8.86
N ASP A 44 -4.33 -8.36 8.16
CA ASP A 44 -5.64 -8.92 8.54
C ASP A 44 -5.69 -10.45 8.42
N THR A 45 -4.98 -11.02 7.45
CA THR A 45 -4.89 -12.48 7.24
C THR A 45 -4.04 -13.17 8.32
N HIS A 46 -3.06 -12.47 8.90
CA HIS A 46 -2.11 -13.02 9.87
C HIS A 46 -2.20 -12.32 11.23
N LYS A 47 -3.39 -11.84 11.60
CA LYS A 47 -3.64 -11.03 12.80
C LYS A 47 -3.31 -11.75 14.13
N ASP A 48 -3.24 -13.07 14.12
CA ASP A 48 -3.04 -13.89 15.32
C ASP A 48 -1.56 -14.01 15.73
N ASP A 49 -0.63 -13.61 14.86
CA ASP A 49 0.81 -13.53 15.17
C ASP A 49 1.38 -12.17 14.76
N GLU A 50 1.92 -11.44 15.73
CA GLU A 50 2.48 -10.10 15.54
C GLU A 50 3.54 -10.11 14.45
N LEU A 51 4.43 -11.12 14.41
CA LEU A 51 5.50 -11.17 13.44
C LEU A 51 4.98 -11.48 12.02
N SER A 52 4.09 -12.46 11.90
CA SER A 52 3.48 -12.86 10.63
C SER A 52 2.55 -11.80 10.04
N SER A 53 2.07 -10.84 10.83
CA SER A 53 1.32 -9.68 10.33
C SER A 53 2.16 -8.74 9.45
N GLY A 54 3.49 -8.83 9.52
CA GLY A 54 4.43 -8.04 8.74
C GLY A 54 4.77 -8.66 7.39
N ILE A 55 4.91 -7.82 6.36
CA ILE A 55 5.24 -8.26 4.99
C ILE A 55 6.60 -7.73 4.53
N SER A 56 7.38 -8.57 3.86
CA SER A 56 8.65 -8.15 3.25
C SER A 56 8.46 -7.48 1.88
N ILE A 57 9.44 -6.67 1.46
CA ILE A 57 9.48 -6.08 0.11
C ILE A 57 9.45 -7.17 -0.98
N LYS A 58 10.10 -8.31 -0.73
CA LYS A 58 10.09 -9.45 -1.67
C LYS A 58 8.66 -9.96 -1.88
N GLN A 59 7.94 -10.25 -0.79
CA GLN A 59 6.56 -10.70 -0.87
C GLN A 59 5.64 -9.66 -1.52
N LEU A 60 5.86 -8.36 -1.27
CA LEU A 60 5.11 -7.30 -1.96
C LEU A 60 5.33 -7.33 -3.47
N SER A 61 6.57 -7.49 -3.93
CA SER A 61 6.87 -7.60 -5.37
C SER A 61 6.30 -8.85 -6.03
N GLU A 62 5.99 -9.89 -5.26
CA GLU A 62 5.39 -11.14 -5.75
C GLU A 62 3.85 -11.12 -5.70
N LYS A 63 3.23 -10.16 -5.01
CA LYS A 63 1.78 -10.08 -4.82
C LYS A 63 1.13 -8.88 -5.52
N VAL A 64 1.86 -7.78 -5.66
CA VAL A 64 1.30 -6.52 -6.18
C VAL A 64 1.42 -6.48 -7.69
N ILE A 65 0.26 -6.42 -8.35
CA ILE A 65 0.13 -6.26 -9.79
C ILE A 65 -0.18 -4.80 -10.11
N ILE A 66 0.53 -4.26 -11.10
CA ILE A 66 0.34 -2.91 -11.64
C ILE A 66 0.16 -2.98 -13.16
N ASN A 67 -0.58 -2.02 -13.70
CA ASN A 67 -0.75 -1.87 -15.14
C ASN A 67 0.43 -1.05 -15.70
N ARG A 68 1.20 -1.62 -16.62
CA ARG A 68 2.29 -0.94 -17.31
C ARG A 68 1.98 -0.80 -18.79
N LYS A 69 2.29 0.37 -19.37
CA LYS A 69 2.33 0.52 -20.83
C LYS A 69 3.55 -0.21 -21.37
N VAL A 70 3.33 -1.27 -22.13
CA VAL A 70 4.37 -2.06 -22.79
C VAL A 70 4.29 -1.81 -24.28
N GLN A 71 5.44 -1.50 -24.90
CA GLN A 71 5.54 -1.32 -26.33
C GLN A 71 5.33 -2.68 -27.02
N ASP A 72 4.43 -2.72 -27.99
CA ASP A 72 4.15 -3.92 -28.76
C ASP A 72 5.38 -4.32 -29.58
N ARG A 73 5.86 -5.55 -29.39
CA ARG A 73 7.05 -6.09 -30.07
C ARG A 73 6.86 -6.14 -31.59
N LYS A 74 5.63 -6.27 -32.08
CA LYS A 74 5.33 -6.30 -33.52
C LYS A 74 5.13 -4.92 -34.13
N ASN A 75 4.69 -3.94 -33.33
CA ASN A 75 4.44 -2.59 -33.82
C ASN A 75 4.93 -1.56 -32.81
N LYS A 76 6.16 -1.06 -33.03
CA LYS A 76 6.86 -0.11 -32.15
C LYS A 76 6.07 1.19 -31.88
N LYS A 77 5.01 1.49 -32.63
CA LYS A 77 4.14 2.66 -32.40
C LYS A 77 2.93 2.38 -31.50
N LYS A 78 2.64 1.13 -31.16
CA LYS A 78 1.52 0.75 -30.31
C LYS A 78 2.02 0.38 -28.91
N PHE A 79 1.36 0.93 -27.90
CA PHE A 79 1.54 0.57 -26.50
C PHE A 79 0.29 -0.16 -26.02
N SER A 80 0.46 -1.32 -25.41
CA SER A 80 -0.61 -2.05 -24.74
C SER A 80 -0.46 -1.92 -23.23
N LEU A 81 -1.57 -1.87 -22.49
CA LEU A 81 -1.54 -2.01 -21.04
C LEU A 81 -1.44 -3.49 -20.72
N GLN A 82 -0.42 -3.86 -19.96
CA GLN A 82 -0.25 -5.22 -19.47
C GLN A 82 -0.16 -5.21 -17.95
N ASP A 83 -0.82 -6.18 -17.35
CA ASP A 83 -0.70 -6.48 -15.93
C ASP A 83 0.64 -7.17 -15.69
N THR A 84 1.42 -6.62 -14.76
CA THR A 84 2.70 -7.20 -14.37
C THR A 84 2.96 -6.96 -12.90
N TYR A 85 3.80 -7.82 -12.31
CA TYR A 85 4.25 -7.63 -10.94
C TYR A 85 5.10 -6.38 -10.81
N ILE A 86 4.95 -5.67 -9.70
CA ILE A 86 5.78 -4.51 -9.42
C ILE A 86 7.25 -4.92 -9.23
N GLU A 87 8.16 -4.20 -9.88
CA GLU A 87 9.60 -4.41 -9.68
C GLU A 87 9.99 -4.16 -8.22
N ARG A 88 10.85 -5.00 -7.65
CA ARG A 88 11.29 -4.92 -6.25
C ARG A 88 11.79 -3.53 -5.84
N LYS A 89 12.63 -2.89 -6.68
CA LYS A 89 13.17 -1.54 -6.44
C LYS A 89 12.10 -0.46 -6.50
N HIS A 90 11.02 -0.68 -7.25
CA HIS A 90 9.87 0.22 -7.27
C HIS A 90 9.04 0.05 -6.00
N ALA A 91 8.75 -1.20 -5.60
CA ALA A 91 8.07 -1.49 -4.34
C ALA A 91 8.80 -0.89 -3.13
N GLU A 92 10.13 -0.98 -3.09
CA GLU A 92 10.96 -0.39 -2.05
C GLU A 92 10.79 1.14 -1.95
N ARG A 93 10.84 1.86 -3.09
CA ARG A 93 10.64 3.32 -3.13
C ARG A 93 9.24 3.74 -2.67
N VAL A 94 8.23 2.97 -3.07
CA VAL A 94 6.84 3.22 -2.65
C VAL A 94 6.70 3.00 -1.15
N VAL A 95 7.25 1.90 -0.62
CA VAL A 95 7.25 1.63 0.82
C VAL A 95 8.00 2.73 1.58
N GLU A 96 9.15 3.19 1.09
CA GLU A 96 9.87 4.30 1.70
C GLU A 96 9.01 5.57 1.80
N THR A 97 8.20 5.84 0.77
CA THR A 97 7.26 6.97 0.77
C THR A 97 6.16 6.78 1.81
N LEU A 98 5.51 5.60 1.86
CA LEU A 98 4.51 5.26 2.87
C LEU A 98 5.06 5.35 4.30
N LEU A 99 6.33 4.97 4.49
CA LEU A 99 7.08 5.06 5.74
C LEU A 99 7.35 6.52 6.16
N LYS A 100 7.51 7.46 5.21
CA LYS A 100 7.68 8.90 5.47
C LYS A 100 6.35 9.58 5.80
N MET A 101 5.25 9.06 5.24
CA MET A 101 3.88 9.50 5.54
C MET A 101 3.33 8.92 6.85
N SER A 102 4.12 8.13 7.59
CA SER A 102 3.70 7.45 8.83
C SER A 102 2.51 6.48 8.66
N LEU A 103 2.22 6.05 7.43
CA LEU A 103 1.18 5.05 7.11
C LEU A 103 1.67 3.61 7.35
N CYS A 104 2.98 3.42 7.33
CA CYS A 104 3.61 2.14 7.67
C CYS A 104 4.75 2.37 8.67
N TYR A 105 5.19 1.28 9.29
CA TYR A 105 6.46 1.21 10.01
C TYR A 105 7.19 -0.09 9.65
N TYR A 106 8.46 -0.20 10.03
CA TYR A 106 9.21 -1.44 9.83
C TYR A 106 9.90 -1.91 11.10
N LYS A 107 10.12 -3.23 11.16
CA LYS A 107 11.05 -3.88 12.08
C LYS A 107 12.13 -4.58 11.27
N SER A 108 13.39 -4.31 11.59
CA SER A 108 14.54 -4.90 10.89
C SER A 108 14.86 -6.27 11.47
N PHE A 109 14.94 -7.28 10.60
CA PHE A 109 15.38 -8.63 10.89
C PHE A 109 16.44 -9.00 9.86
N HIS A 110 17.71 -8.71 10.15
CA HIS A 110 18.80 -8.84 9.18
C HIS A 110 18.77 -10.23 8.50
N PRO A 111 18.79 -10.31 7.15
CA PRO A 111 19.04 -9.24 6.17
C PRO A 111 17.78 -8.51 5.64
N THR A 112 16.62 -8.73 6.25
CA THR A 112 15.31 -8.27 5.77
C THR A 112 14.66 -7.21 6.66
N LYS A 113 13.67 -6.51 6.12
CA LYS A 113 12.76 -5.64 6.87
C LYS A 113 11.35 -6.18 6.68
N LEU A 114 10.62 -6.28 7.79
CA LEU A 114 9.19 -6.54 7.76
C LEU A 114 8.46 -5.21 7.90
N ILE A 115 7.50 -4.98 7.01
CA ILE A 115 6.70 -3.77 6.92
C ILE A 115 5.33 -4.05 7.53
N PHE A 116 4.91 -3.17 8.41
CA PHE A 116 3.65 -3.27 9.15
C PHE A 116 2.81 -2.04 8.87
N LEU A 117 1.49 -2.24 8.90
CA LEU A 117 0.52 -1.15 8.78
C LEU A 117 0.43 -0.41 10.12
N SER A 118 0.55 0.92 10.12
CA SER A 118 0.29 1.71 11.33
C SER A 118 -1.22 1.92 11.55
N PRO A 119 -1.67 2.36 12.75
CA PRO A 119 -3.05 2.77 12.97
C PRO A 119 -3.53 3.83 11.96
N ARG A 120 -2.70 4.84 11.70
CA ARG A 120 -2.93 5.86 10.65
C ARG A 120 -3.04 5.25 9.25
N GLY A 121 -2.18 4.29 8.92
CA GLY A 121 -2.27 3.52 7.69
C GLY A 121 -3.59 2.78 7.54
N ARG A 122 -4.09 2.20 8.64
CA ARG A 122 -5.40 1.52 8.69
C ARG A 122 -6.56 2.49 8.47
N MET A 123 -6.49 3.71 9.03
CA MET A 123 -7.49 4.75 8.77
C MET A 123 -7.56 5.11 7.28
N VAL A 124 -6.41 5.38 6.65
CA VAL A 124 -6.32 5.71 5.22
C VAL A 124 -6.76 4.54 4.34
N ALA A 125 -6.31 3.31 4.63
CA ALA A 125 -6.73 2.12 3.89
C ALA A 125 -8.23 1.86 4.02
N GLY A 126 -8.80 2.05 5.21
CA GLY A 126 -10.24 1.92 5.47
C GLY A 126 -11.05 2.94 4.66
N GLU A 127 -10.59 4.18 4.60
CA GLU A 127 -11.24 5.23 3.81
C GLU A 127 -11.20 4.94 2.31
N ILE A 128 -10.08 4.42 1.78
CA ILE A 128 -10.00 3.95 0.37
C ILE A 128 -11.06 2.88 0.12
N VAL A 129 -11.14 1.85 0.97
CA VAL A 129 -12.11 0.76 0.82
C VAL A 129 -13.55 1.28 0.88
N ARG A 130 -13.83 2.23 1.78
CA ARG A 130 -15.15 2.87 1.90
C ARG A 130 -15.55 3.58 0.61
N ARG A 131 -14.69 4.45 0.07
CA ARG A 131 -14.94 5.19 -1.17
C ARG A 131 -15.21 4.26 -2.35
N HIS A 132 -14.48 3.15 -2.46
CA HIS A 132 -14.68 2.16 -3.53
C HIS A 132 -16.03 1.43 -3.39
N LYS A 133 -16.44 1.06 -2.17
CA LYS A 133 -17.76 0.46 -1.92
C LYS A 133 -18.90 1.42 -2.28
N ASP A 134 -18.75 2.71 -1.98
CA ASP A 134 -19.77 3.73 -2.27
C ASP A 134 -19.88 4.01 -3.78
N SER A 135 -18.76 4.01 -4.50
CA SER A 135 -18.74 4.11 -5.97
C SER A 135 -19.49 2.95 -6.64
N ILE A 136 -19.26 1.71 -6.20
CA ILE A 136 -19.92 0.52 -6.78
C ILE A 136 -21.44 0.56 -6.57
N LYS A 137 -21.90 0.95 -5.38
CA LYS A 137 -23.34 1.06 -5.06
C LYS A 137 -24.07 2.10 -5.91
N THR A 138 -23.38 3.17 -6.31
CA THR A 138 -23.96 4.22 -7.14
C THR A 138 -24.20 3.72 -8.58
N THR A 139 -23.25 2.96 -9.11
CA THR A 139 -23.35 2.38 -10.47
C THR A 139 -24.40 1.27 -10.59
N THR A 140 -24.71 0.53 -9.50
CA THR A 140 -25.73 -0.54 -9.54
C THR A 140 -27.17 -0.04 -9.37
N ARG A 141 -27.36 1.24 -9.02
CA ARG A 141 -28.68 1.87 -8.83
C ARG A 141 -29.09 2.80 -9.98
N SER A 142 -28.26 2.88 -11.03
CA SER A 142 -28.51 3.64 -12.26
C SER A 142 -28.89 2.66 -13.37
#